data_AF-A0A3D2D7C4-F1
#
_entry.id   AF-A0A3D2D7C4-F1
#
_cell.length_a   1.000
_cell.length_b   1.000
_cell.length_c   1.000
_cell.angle_alpha   90.00
_cell.angle_beta   90.00
_cell.angle_gamma   90.00
#
_symmetry.space_group_name_H-M   'P 1'
#
loop_
_entity.id
_entity.type
_entity.pdbx_description
1 polymer ?
#
loop_
_entity_poly.entity_id
_entity_poly.type
_entity_poly.pdbx_seq_one_letter_code
_entity_poly.pdbx_strand_id
1 'polypeptide(L)'
;MDKITVEKYVENFKTYIFSKTDLSELSKSDLLSLIVHKAYIDAISYERHVPQSLIIQHKDKIKKLVANELANNSQEIVNDFEKWHEKFCKNADYGNKYGVWQKLINMSFKYMYCFKDFFSEYKSVWTKCHCPIDQNIINAVYCILKAERLNGGDGSNEIKTIDFKWNSISDEQYKDLQNKIGYICSKHDISKLEFDFIMWG
;
A
#
# COMPACT_ATOMS: atom_id res chain seq x y z
N MET A 1 9.50 16.01 -8.81
CA MET A 1 8.12 15.92 -8.29
C MET A 1 8.05 16.85 -7.09
N ASP A 2 7.03 17.71 -6.98
CA ASP A 2 6.89 18.64 -5.85
C ASP A 2 5.65 18.31 -4.98
N LYS A 3 5.61 18.83 -3.74
CA LYS A 3 4.56 18.51 -2.75
C LYS A 3 3.17 19.02 -3.13
N ILE A 4 3.10 20.17 -3.81
CA ILE A 4 1.82 20.74 -4.29
C ILE A 4 1.18 19.80 -5.30
N THR A 5 1.99 19.20 -6.16
CA THR A 5 1.55 18.20 -7.12
C THR A 5 1.02 16.94 -6.43
N VAL A 6 1.66 16.48 -5.34
CA VAL A 6 1.22 15.32 -4.56
C VAL A 6 -0.16 15.53 -3.93
N GLU A 7 -0.39 16.67 -3.26
CA GLU A 7 -1.68 16.94 -2.62
C GLU A 7 -2.82 16.94 -3.63
N LYS A 8 -2.59 17.49 -4.83
CA LYS A 8 -3.56 17.43 -5.93
C LYS A 8 -3.86 15.99 -6.36
N TYR A 9 -2.84 15.13 -6.47
CA TYR A 9 -3.04 13.72 -6.79
C TYR A 9 -3.82 12.98 -5.70
N VAL A 10 -3.54 13.26 -4.43
CA VAL A 10 -4.29 12.68 -3.29
C VAL A 10 -5.76 13.08 -3.35
N GLU A 11 -6.06 14.36 -3.58
CA GLU A 11 -7.46 14.84 -3.60
C GLU A 11 -8.22 14.33 -4.83
N ASN A 12 -7.58 14.31 -6.00
CA ASN A 12 -8.16 13.70 -7.20
C ASN A 12 -8.46 12.21 -6.98
N PHE A 13 -7.52 11.49 -6.39
CA PHE A 13 -7.66 10.07 -6.09
C PHE A 13 -8.80 9.82 -5.10
N LYS A 14 -8.86 10.59 -4.00
CA LYS A 14 -9.95 10.54 -3.02
C LYS A 14 -11.30 10.78 -3.67
N THR A 15 -11.41 11.85 -4.47
CA THR A 15 -12.64 12.18 -5.20
C THR A 15 -13.06 11.04 -6.10
N TYR A 16 -12.13 10.43 -6.84
CA TYR A 16 -12.40 9.30 -7.73
C TYR A 16 -12.88 8.05 -6.98
N ILE A 17 -12.16 7.61 -5.94
CA ILE A 17 -12.48 6.37 -5.22
C ILE A 17 -13.81 6.46 -4.44
N PHE A 18 -14.12 7.63 -3.90
CA PHE A 18 -15.28 7.87 -3.05
C PHE A 18 -16.40 8.66 -3.75
N SER A 19 -16.34 8.85 -5.07
CA SER A 19 -17.28 9.68 -5.83
C SER A 19 -18.75 9.28 -5.71
N LYS A 20 -19.02 8.01 -5.39
CA LYS A 20 -20.36 7.42 -5.23
C LYS A 20 -20.68 7.05 -3.79
N THR A 21 -19.90 7.52 -2.84
CA THR A 21 -20.07 7.22 -1.42
C THR A 21 -20.48 8.48 -0.70
N ASP A 22 -21.59 8.41 0.01
CA ASP A 22 -21.94 9.46 0.96
C ASP A 22 -20.99 9.36 2.15
N LEU A 23 -20.16 10.39 2.30
CA LEU A 23 -19.20 10.50 3.39
C LEU A 23 -19.74 11.38 4.52
N SER A 24 -20.92 11.99 4.33
CA SER A 24 -21.54 12.79 5.38
C SER A 24 -21.91 11.88 6.56
N GLU A 25 -21.61 12.36 7.77
CA GLU A 25 -21.99 11.71 9.03
C GLU A 25 -21.37 10.32 9.32
N LEU A 26 -20.33 9.90 8.60
CA LEU A 26 -19.64 8.64 8.93
C LEU A 26 -18.86 8.76 10.24
N SER A 27 -19.09 7.80 11.15
CA SER A 27 -18.20 7.61 12.29
C SER A 27 -16.81 7.17 11.81
N LYS A 28 -15.78 7.37 12.65
CA LYS A 28 -14.42 6.91 12.35
C LYS A 28 -14.36 5.40 12.08
N SER A 29 -15.15 4.62 12.82
CA SER A 29 -15.25 3.17 12.62
C SER A 29 -15.88 2.81 11.28
N ASP A 30 -16.94 3.52 10.88
CA ASP A 30 -17.62 3.27 9.60
C ASP A 30 -16.73 3.66 8.42
N LEU A 31 -16.03 4.80 8.54
CA LEU A 31 -15.04 5.24 7.56
C LEU A 31 -13.90 4.23 7.42
N LEU A 32 -13.37 3.72 8.53
CA LEU A 32 -12.32 2.70 8.49
C LEU A 32 -12.81 1.39 7.85
N SER A 33 -14.02 0.94 8.18
CA SER A 33 -14.63 -0.25 7.58
C SER A 33 -14.80 -0.10 6.06
N LEU A 34 -15.26 1.07 5.61
CA LEU A 34 -15.38 1.43 4.20
C LEU A 34 -14.01 1.44 3.50
N ILE A 35 -13.00 2.05 4.12
CA ILE A 35 -11.62 2.09 3.61
C ILE A 35 -11.08 0.68 3.40
N VAL A 36 -11.18 -0.17 4.43
CA VAL A 36 -10.69 -1.55 4.35
C VAL A 36 -11.47 -2.35 3.32
N HIS A 37 -12.78 -2.10 3.16
CA HIS A 37 -13.58 -2.73 2.13
C HIS A 37 -13.10 -2.38 0.71
N LYS A 38 -12.85 -1.10 0.44
CA LYS A 38 -12.30 -0.63 -0.84
C LYS A 38 -10.91 -1.21 -1.08
N ALA A 39 -10.02 -1.14 -0.09
CA ALA A 39 -8.66 -1.68 -0.18
C ALA A 39 -8.66 -3.19 -0.47
N TYR A 40 -9.56 -3.94 0.18
CA TYR A 40 -9.77 -5.35 -0.11
C TYR A 40 -10.14 -5.58 -1.57
N ILE A 41 -11.13 -4.85 -2.09
CA ILE A 41 -11.58 -4.97 -3.50
C ILE A 41 -10.40 -4.82 -4.48
N ASP A 42 -9.50 -3.85 -4.24
CA ASP A 42 -8.38 -3.56 -5.13
C ASP A 42 -7.20 -4.53 -4.96
N ALA A 43 -7.01 -5.04 -3.74
CA ALA A 43 -5.96 -6.01 -3.45
C ALA A 43 -6.27 -7.41 -3.98
N ILE A 44 -7.54 -7.81 -4.04
CA ILE A 44 -7.94 -9.20 -4.37
C ILE A 44 -8.32 -9.42 -5.84
N SER A 45 -8.07 -8.46 -6.73
CA SER A 45 -8.45 -8.57 -8.15
C SER A 45 -7.96 -9.88 -8.79
N TYR A 46 -6.72 -10.28 -8.50
CA TYR A 46 -6.16 -11.56 -8.94
C TYR A 46 -6.85 -12.77 -8.30
N GLU A 47 -7.12 -12.72 -6.99
CA GLU A 47 -7.69 -13.84 -6.23
C GLU A 47 -9.10 -14.24 -6.69
N ARG A 48 -9.84 -13.33 -7.34
CA ARG A 48 -11.15 -13.63 -7.95
C ARG A 48 -11.07 -14.69 -9.05
N HIS A 49 -9.91 -14.85 -9.66
CA HIS A 49 -9.66 -15.82 -10.73
C HIS A 49 -8.99 -17.10 -10.22
N VAL A 50 -8.73 -17.21 -8.91
CA VAL A 50 -8.11 -18.38 -8.29
C VAL A 50 -9.21 -19.31 -7.78
N PRO A 51 -9.33 -20.54 -8.30
CA PRO A 51 -10.28 -21.52 -7.80
C PRO A 51 -10.08 -21.78 -6.31
N GLN A 52 -11.18 -21.78 -5.55
CA GLN A 52 -11.18 -22.04 -4.11
C GLN A 52 -10.23 -21.13 -3.30
N SER A 53 -10.02 -19.88 -3.72
CA SER A 53 -9.21 -18.92 -2.97
C SER A 53 -9.72 -18.76 -1.53
N LEU A 54 -8.88 -19.12 -0.56
CA LEU A 54 -9.16 -18.93 0.86
C LEU A 54 -9.35 -17.44 1.21
N ILE A 55 -8.66 -16.55 0.51
CA ILE A 55 -8.81 -15.09 0.67
C ILE A 55 -10.26 -14.70 0.32
N ILE A 56 -10.81 -15.21 -0.79
CA ILE A 56 -12.20 -14.96 -1.18
C ILE A 56 -13.19 -15.60 -0.21
N GLN A 57 -12.95 -16.85 0.21
CA GLN A 57 -13.82 -17.56 1.15
C GLN A 57 -13.89 -16.89 2.53
N HIS A 58 -12.83 -16.20 2.94
CA HIS A 58 -12.74 -15.54 4.24
C HIS A 58 -12.80 -14.01 4.17
N LYS A 59 -13.33 -13.44 3.07
CA LYS A 59 -13.39 -11.98 2.82
C LYS A 59 -13.84 -11.15 4.03
N ASP A 60 -14.89 -11.58 4.73
CA ASP A 60 -15.47 -10.81 5.84
C ASP A 60 -14.62 -10.92 7.11
N LYS A 61 -13.99 -12.07 7.34
CA LYS A 61 -13.03 -12.26 8.44
C LYS A 61 -11.77 -11.43 8.21
N ILE A 62 -11.24 -11.42 6.99
CA ILE A 62 -10.05 -10.64 6.62
C ILE A 62 -10.33 -9.14 6.78
N LYS A 63 -11.42 -8.62 6.20
CA LYS A 63 -11.78 -7.20 6.36
C LYS A 63 -11.94 -6.82 7.84
N LYS A 64 -12.62 -7.65 8.64
CA LYS A 64 -12.80 -7.41 10.07
C LYS A 64 -11.46 -7.44 10.82
N LEU A 65 -10.59 -8.39 10.50
CA LEU A 65 -9.25 -8.48 11.09
C LEU A 65 -8.44 -7.22 10.82
N VAL A 66 -8.35 -6.78 9.56
CA VAL A 66 -7.59 -5.58 9.18
C VAL A 66 -8.19 -4.32 9.82
N ALA A 67 -9.51 -4.16 9.79
CA ALA A 67 -10.16 -3.00 10.43
C ALA A 67 -9.93 -2.98 11.94
N ASN A 68 -10.03 -4.13 12.62
CA ASN A 68 -9.77 -4.23 14.05
C ASN A 68 -8.30 -3.94 14.40
N GLU A 69 -7.37 -4.43 13.58
CA GLU A 69 -5.94 -4.19 13.77
C GLU A 69 -5.63 -2.68 13.68
N LEU A 70 -6.13 -2.03 12.63
CA LEU A 70 -5.97 -0.58 12.43
C LEU A 70 -6.75 0.27 13.44
N ALA A 71 -7.84 -0.23 14.02
CA ALA A 71 -8.59 0.51 15.04
C ALA A 71 -7.95 0.43 16.42
N ASN A 72 -7.41 -0.74 16.79
CA ASN A 72 -7.05 -1.05 18.18
C ASN A 72 -5.54 -1.01 18.45
N ASN A 73 -4.69 -1.12 17.43
CA ASN A 73 -3.23 -1.23 17.58
C ASN A 73 -2.46 -0.03 17.03
N SER A 74 -3.09 1.15 16.96
CA SER A 74 -2.46 2.38 16.44
C SER A 74 -1.12 2.69 17.13
N GLN A 75 -1.02 2.48 18.44
CA GLN A 75 0.23 2.70 19.18
C GLN A 75 1.34 1.71 18.76
N GLU A 76 1.03 0.42 18.57
CA GLU A 76 2.01 -0.57 18.09
C GLU A 76 2.50 -0.20 16.69
N ILE A 77 1.57 0.17 15.80
CA ILE A 77 1.85 0.60 14.43
C ILE A 77 2.74 1.86 14.41
N VAL A 78 2.43 2.83 15.26
CA VAL A 78 3.17 4.10 15.33
C VAL A 78 4.59 3.91 15.87
N ASN A 79 4.75 3.04 16.86
CA ASN A 79 6.03 2.73 17.47
C ASN A 79 6.98 2.06 16.47
N ASP A 80 6.51 1.04 15.76
CA ASP A 80 7.36 0.26 14.84
C ASP A 80 6.55 -0.28 13.64
N PHE A 81 6.28 0.61 12.68
CA PHE A 81 5.51 0.29 11.48
C PHE A 81 6.12 -0.88 10.70
N GLU A 82 7.44 -0.91 10.52
CA GLU A 82 8.12 -1.94 9.73
C GLU A 82 7.92 -3.33 10.34
N LYS A 83 8.18 -3.46 11.65
CA LYS A 83 8.01 -4.72 12.37
C LYS A 83 6.55 -5.17 12.42
N TRP A 84 5.63 -4.23 12.67
CA TRP A 84 4.20 -4.53 12.67
C TRP A 84 3.73 -4.99 11.28
N HIS A 85 4.11 -4.26 10.23
CA HIS A 85 3.74 -4.57 8.85
C HIS A 85 4.26 -5.96 8.46
N GLU A 86 5.54 -6.25 8.72
CA GLU A 86 6.14 -7.56 8.43
C GLU A 86 5.40 -8.70 9.14
N LYS A 87 5.14 -8.56 10.44
CA LYS A 87 4.38 -9.53 11.23
C LYS A 87 2.98 -9.76 10.64
N PHE A 88 2.30 -8.68 10.24
CA PHE A 88 0.94 -8.77 9.75
C PHE A 88 0.87 -9.35 8.33
N CYS A 89 1.80 -9.01 7.43
CA CYS A 89 1.93 -9.65 6.11
C CYS A 89 2.30 -11.12 6.18
N LYS A 90 3.01 -11.55 7.23
CA LYS A 90 3.39 -12.95 7.45
C LYS A 90 2.31 -13.78 8.15
N ASN A 91 1.19 -13.17 8.57
CA ASN A 91 0.10 -13.91 9.19
C ASN A 91 -0.48 -14.95 8.22
N ALA A 92 -0.31 -16.23 8.51
CA ALA A 92 -0.72 -17.34 7.65
C ALA A 92 -2.24 -17.55 7.54
N ASP A 93 -3.02 -16.90 8.41
CA ASP A 93 -4.47 -17.05 8.45
C ASP A 93 -5.11 -16.73 7.10
N TYR A 94 -6.08 -17.56 6.70
CA TYR A 94 -6.93 -17.34 5.53
C TYR A 94 -6.21 -17.36 4.16
N GLY A 95 -5.15 -18.16 4.03
CA GLY A 95 -4.47 -18.43 2.77
C GLY A 95 -3.47 -17.36 2.38
N ASN A 96 -2.61 -16.99 3.33
CA ASN A 96 -1.63 -15.93 3.16
C ASN A 96 -0.79 -16.06 1.90
N LYS A 97 -0.85 -15.03 1.07
CA LYS A 97 0.11 -14.72 0.02
C LYS A 97 0.66 -13.34 0.32
N TYR A 98 1.96 -13.26 0.59
CA TYR A 98 2.61 -12.02 1.01
C TYR A 98 2.28 -10.85 0.07
N GLY A 99 2.34 -11.08 -1.24
CA GLY A 99 1.98 -10.10 -2.26
C GLY A 99 0.56 -9.53 -2.17
N VAL A 100 -0.42 -10.36 -1.80
CA VAL A 100 -1.81 -9.92 -1.61
C VAL A 100 -1.98 -9.18 -0.30
N TRP A 101 -1.37 -9.69 0.79
CA TRP A 101 -1.47 -9.07 2.11
C TRP A 101 -0.77 -7.72 2.20
N GLN A 102 0.46 -7.59 1.67
CA GLN A 102 1.12 -6.28 1.60
C GLN A 102 0.28 -5.28 0.81
N LYS A 103 -0.35 -5.71 -0.29
CA LYS A 103 -1.16 -4.82 -1.11
C LYS A 103 -2.39 -4.36 -0.34
N LEU A 104 -3.09 -5.28 0.33
CA LEU A 104 -4.26 -4.97 1.16
C LEU A 104 -3.92 -3.96 2.26
N ILE A 105 -2.83 -4.21 3.01
CA ILE A 105 -2.41 -3.37 4.12
C ILE A 105 -2.04 -1.98 3.61
N ASN A 106 -1.17 -1.91 2.61
CA ASN A 106 -0.69 -0.63 2.07
C ASN A 106 -1.79 0.16 1.38
N MET A 107 -2.72 -0.50 0.65
CA MET A 107 -3.91 0.17 0.11
C MET A 107 -4.82 0.71 1.21
N SER A 108 -4.94 0.01 2.35
CA SER A 108 -5.68 0.53 3.50
C SER A 108 -5.03 1.80 4.04
N PHE A 109 -3.71 1.83 4.20
CA PHE A 109 -2.98 3.06 4.59
C PHE A 109 -3.13 4.18 3.56
N LYS A 110 -3.08 3.88 2.25
CA LYS A 110 -3.33 4.87 1.19
C LYS A 110 -4.70 5.52 1.34
N TYR A 111 -5.72 4.73 1.62
CA TYR A 111 -7.09 5.21 1.75
C TYR A 111 -7.29 5.97 3.06
N MET A 112 -6.67 5.53 4.16
CA MET A 112 -6.60 6.32 5.40
C MET A 112 -5.89 7.66 5.18
N TYR A 113 -4.84 7.71 4.37
CA TYR A 113 -4.10 8.95 4.07
C TYR A 113 -4.96 10.01 3.35
N CYS A 114 -5.93 9.59 2.53
CA CYS A 114 -6.93 10.49 1.93
C CYS A 114 -7.82 11.20 2.98
N PHE A 115 -7.86 10.65 4.20
CA PHE A 115 -8.58 11.18 5.36
C PHE A 115 -7.62 11.36 6.55
N LYS A 116 -6.33 11.67 6.29
CA LYS A 116 -5.28 11.71 7.31
C LYS A 116 -5.62 12.54 8.56
N ASP A 117 -6.45 13.58 8.41
CA ASP A 117 -6.89 14.42 9.52
C ASP A 117 -7.86 13.70 10.48
N PHE A 118 -8.67 12.75 9.98
CA PHE A 118 -9.53 11.87 10.80
C PHE A 118 -8.73 10.78 11.53
N PHE A 119 -7.53 10.48 11.05
CA PHE A 119 -6.61 9.46 11.56
C PHE A 119 -5.33 10.09 12.14
N SER A 120 -5.49 11.20 12.87
CA SER A 120 -4.37 12.00 13.38
C SER A 120 -3.40 11.23 14.29
N GLU A 121 -3.84 10.14 14.93
CA GLU A 121 -2.99 9.23 15.71
C GLU A 121 -1.89 8.57 14.87
N TYR A 122 -2.06 8.49 13.54
CA TYR A 122 -1.10 7.92 12.59
C TYR A 122 -0.19 8.97 11.95
N LYS A 123 -0.23 10.23 12.39
CA LYS A 123 0.50 11.35 11.76
C LYS A 123 1.99 11.07 11.52
N SER A 124 2.66 10.41 12.46
CA SER A 124 4.09 10.07 12.38
C SER A 124 4.39 8.82 11.53
N VAL A 125 3.37 8.09 11.09
CA VAL A 125 3.49 6.85 10.30
C VAL A 125 3.38 7.12 8.80
N TRP A 126 2.70 8.18 8.37
CA TRP A 126 2.46 8.46 6.95
C TRP A 126 3.73 8.49 6.09
N THR A 127 4.84 9.03 6.63
CA THR A 127 6.13 9.05 5.93
C THR A 127 6.87 7.71 5.94
N LYS A 128 6.45 6.77 6.78
CA LYS A 128 7.00 5.41 6.91
C LYS A 128 6.22 4.38 6.10
N CYS A 129 4.94 4.67 5.78
CA CYS A 129 4.07 3.78 5.03
C CYS A 129 4.72 3.29 3.72
N HIS A 130 4.46 2.04 3.40
CA HIS A 130 4.96 1.40 2.19
C HIS A 130 4.08 1.74 0.98
N CYS A 131 4.69 1.70 -0.20
CA CYS A 131 3.93 1.77 -1.45
C CYS A 131 3.14 0.46 -1.62
N PRO A 132 1.84 0.48 -1.96
CA PRO A 132 1.12 -0.72 -2.33
C PRO A 132 1.71 -1.30 -3.62
N ILE A 133 2.36 -2.46 -3.55
CA ILE A 133 3.01 -3.03 -4.74
C ILE A 133 1.99 -3.75 -5.60
N ASP A 134 1.89 -3.34 -6.86
CA ASP A 134 1.26 -4.11 -7.92
C ASP A 134 2.05 -4.02 -9.23
N GLN A 135 1.49 -4.57 -10.30
CA GLN A 135 2.19 -4.62 -11.58
C GLN A 135 2.50 -3.23 -12.16
N ASN A 136 1.61 -2.24 -11.94
CA ASN A 136 1.84 -0.89 -12.44
C ASN A 136 3.01 -0.24 -11.70
N ILE A 137 3.07 -0.41 -10.38
CA ILE A 137 4.18 0.08 -9.57
C ILE A 137 5.50 -0.62 -9.94
N ILE A 138 5.50 -1.94 -10.12
CA ILE A 138 6.70 -2.68 -10.57
C ILE A 138 7.23 -2.10 -11.89
N ASN A 139 6.33 -1.92 -12.86
CA ASN A 139 6.70 -1.39 -14.18
C ASN A 139 7.22 0.04 -14.09
N ALA A 140 6.57 0.89 -13.28
CA ALA A 140 6.99 2.28 -13.07
C ALA A 140 8.39 2.37 -12.46
N VAL A 141 8.67 1.60 -11.40
CA VAL A 141 9.99 1.56 -10.77
C VAL A 141 11.06 1.14 -11.78
N TYR A 142 10.81 0.08 -12.57
CA TYR A 142 11.75 -0.35 -13.60
C TYR A 142 12.02 0.75 -14.64
N CYS A 143 10.98 1.41 -15.13
CA CYS A 143 11.10 2.51 -16.09
C CYS A 143 11.91 3.68 -15.55
N ILE A 144 11.65 4.11 -14.30
CA ILE A 144 12.35 5.23 -13.66
C ILE A 144 13.82 4.89 -13.47
N LEU A 145 14.14 3.73 -12.87
CA LEU A 145 15.52 3.32 -12.66
C LEU A 145 16.30 3.30 -13.97
N LYS A 146 15.68 2.77 -15.05
CA LYS A 146 16.27 2.71 -16.38
C LYS A 146 16.49 4.09 -16.99
N ALA A 147 15.50 4.98 -16.92
CA ALA A 147 15.57 6.32 -17.49
C ALA A 147 16.61 7.19 -16.79
N GLU A 148 16.67 7.11 -15.46
CA GLU A 148 17.56 7.93 -14.64
C GLU A 148 18.95 7.30 -14.43
N ARG A 149 19.20 6.13 -15.03
CA ARG A 149 20.44 5.34 -14.86
C ARG A 149 20.78 5.14 -13.38
N LEU A 150 19.74 4.90 -12.58
CA LEU A 150 19.88 4.66 -11.16
C LEU A 150 20.21 3.20 -10.93
N ASN A 151 21.41 2.94 -10.43
CA ASN A 151 21.73 1.68 -9.78
C ASN A 151 20.90 1.68 -8.50
N GLY A 152 19.88 0.81 -8.39
CA GLY A 152 18.80 0.85 -7.39
C GLY A 152 19.23 0.63 -5.92
N GLY A 153 20.29 1.30 -5.46
CA GLY A 153 20.87 1.24 -4.13
C GLY A 153 22.00 0.22 -3.94
N ASP A 154 22.22 -0.72 -4.87
CA ASP A 154 23.12 -1.87 -4.67
C ASP A 154 24.55 -1.73 -5.24
N GLY A 155 24.84 -0.60 -5.89
CA GLY A 155 26.15 -0.33 -6.50
C GLY A 155 26.44 -1.13 -7.79
N SER A 156 25.49 -1.92 -8.31
CA SER A 156 25.65 -2.67 -9.57
C SER A 156 25.23 -1.82 -10.78
N ASN A 157 26.00 -1.86 -11.86
CA ASN A 157 25.75 -1.09 -13.09
C ASN A 157 24.68 -1.70 -14.01
N GLU A 158 24.06 -2.82 -13.63
CA GLU A 158 23.02 -3.49 -14.43
C GLU A 158 21.67 -3.42 -13.73
N ILE A 159 20.73 -2.69 -14.34
CA ILE A 159 19.33 -2.70 -13.91
C ILE A 159 18.73 -4.03 -14.36
N LYS A 160 18.78 -5.02 -13.47
CA LYS A 160 18.12 -6.31 -13.71
C LYS A 160 16.62 -6.10 -13.90
N THR A 161 16.07 -6.75 -14.91
CA THR A 161 14.61 -6.82 -15.11
C THR A 161 13.94 -7.35 -13.86
N ILE A 162 12.85 -6.70 -13.44
CA ILE A 162 12.04 -7.17 -12.32
C ILE A 162 11.09 -8.26 -12.85
N ASP A 163 11.53 -9.52 -12.76
CA ASP A 163 10.81 -10.67 -13.31
C ASP A 163 10.09 -11.47 -12.20
N PHE A 164 9.09 -10.84 -11.59
CA PHE A 164 8.16 -11.53 -10.69
C PHE A 164 6.77 -10.90 -10.76
N LYS A 165 5.75 -11.71 -10.46
CA LYS A 165 4.36 -11.23 -10.36
C LYS A 165 4.13 -10.69 -8.95
N TRP A 166 3.54 -9.50 -8.85
CA TRP A 166 3.31 -8.81 -7.57
C TRP A 166 2.55 -9.66 -6.53
N ASN A 167 1.61 -10.49 -6.97
CA ASN A 167 0.77 -11.33 -6.11
C ASN A 167 1.51 -12.56 -5.55
N SER A 168 2.66 -12.90 -6.14
CA SER A 168 3.51 -14.02 -5.75
C SER A 168 4.90 -13.55 -5.29
N ILE A 169 5.04 -12.26 -4.98
CA ILE A 169 6.29 -11.68 -4.48
C ILE A 169 6.67 -12.30 -3.13
N SER A 170 7.95 -12.61 -2.94
CA SER A 170 8.50 -13.01 -1.64
C SER A 170 8.72 -11.80 -0.73
N ASP A 171 8.92 -12.03 0.57
CA ASP A 171 9.29 -10.97 1.53
C ASP A 171 10.58 -10.25 1.12
N GLU A 172 11.58 -11.00 0.63
CA GLU A 172 12.85 -10.45 0.17
C GLU A 172 12.67 -9.57 -1.08
N GLN A 173 11.93 -10.05 -2.08
CA GLN A 173 11.62 -9.30 -3.29
C GLN A 173 10.80 -8.03 -2.97
N TYR A 174 9.89 -8.13 -2.01
CA TYR A 174 9.11 -6.98 -1.52
C TYR A 174 10.00 -5.93 -0.87
N LYS A 175 10.88 -6.34 0.06
CA LYS A 175 11.83 -5.45 0.74
C LYS A 175 12.77 -4.77 -0.24
N ASP A 176 13.34 -5.53 -1.18
CA ASP A 176 14.17 -5.00 -2.26
C ASP A 176 13.43 -3.94 -3.09
N LEU A 177 12.17 -4.20 -3.46
CA LEU A 177 11.38 -3.25 -4.22
C LEU A 177 10.99 -2.00 -3.41
N GLN A 178 10.62 -2.14 -2.14
CA GLN A 178 10.38 -1.00 -1.24
C GLN A 178 11.64 -0.14 -1.04
N ASN A 179 12.82 -0.76 -1.00
CA ASN A 179 14.09 -0.04 -0.91
C ASN A 179 14.37 0.75 -2.20
N LYS A 180 14.12 0.17 -3.37
CA LYS A 180 14.24 0.87 -4.66
C LYS A 180 13.27 2.05 -4.76
N ILE A 181 12.01 1.85 -4.35
CA ILE A 181 11.02 2.92 -4.26
C ILE A 181 11.51 4.01 -3.30
N GLY A 182 11.98 3.64 -2.11
CA GLY A 182 12.54 4.58 -1.12
C GLY A 182 13.73 5.37 -1.66
N TYR A 183 14.60 4.73 -2.43
CA TYR A 183 15.72 5.40 -3.09
C TYR A 183 15.24 6.44 -4.11
N ILE A 184 14.30 6.08 -5.01
CA ILE A 184 13.68 7.03 -5.95
C ILE A 184 13.05 8.20 -5.17
N CYS A 185 12.23 7.88 -4.18
CA CYS A 185 11.53 8.85 -3.33
C CYS A 185 12.49 9.86 -2.67
N SER A 186 13.64 9.40 -2.18
CA SER A 186 14.66 10.24 -1.55
C SER A 186 15.26 11.29 -2.50
N LYS A 187 15.27 11.03 -3.82
CA LYS A 187 15.74 11.98 -4.83
C LYS A 187 14.72 13.07 -5.15
N HIS A 188 13.46 12.89 -4.73
CA HIS A 188 12.36 13.78 -5.07
C HIS A 188 11.61 14.36 -3.85
N ASP A 189 12.12 14.13 -2.62
CA ASP A 189 11.49 14.60 -1.36
C ASP A 189 9.99 14.20 -1.22
N ILE A 190 9.68 12.95 -1.58
CA ILE A 190 8.35 12.35 -1.42
C ILE A 190 8.46 11.08 -0.58
N SER A 191 7.35 10.62 0.02
CA SER A 191 7.27 9.32 0.69
C SER A 191 6.92 8.20 -0.28
N LYS A 192 7.16 6.94 0.14
CA LYS A 192 6.78 5.74 -0.62
C LYS A 192 5.27 5.67 -0.87
N LEU A 193 4.45 6.17 0.06
CA LEU A 193 2.99 6.23 -0.11
C LEU A 193 2.57 7.29 -1.13
N GLU A 194 3.22 8.46 -1.12
CA GLU A 194 2.96 9.55 -2.08
C GLU A 194 3.39 9.19 -3.49
N PHE A 195 4.48 8.41 -3.64
CA PHE A 195 4.90 7.84 -4.92
C PHE A 195 3.76 7.09 -5.61
N ASP A 196 2.99 6.28 -4.87
CA ASP A 196 1.86 5.55 -5.44
C ASP A 196 0.76 6.48 -5.98
N PHE A 197 0.47 7.59 -5.30
CA PHE A 197 -0.49 8.58 -5.82
C PHE A 197 -0.03 9.21 -7.13
N ILE A 198 1.26 9.52 -7.26
CA ILE A 198 1.81 10.13 -8.48
C ILE A 198 1.81 9.12 -9.63
N MET A 199 2.16 7.85 -9.38
CA MET A 199 2.21 6.84 -10.44
C MET A 199 0.82 6.45 -10.95
N TRP A 200 -0.24 6.71 -10.18
CA TRP A 200 -1.63 6.42 -10.54
C TRP A 200 -2.45 7.64 -10.97
N GLY A 201 -1.89 8.85 -10.87
CA GLY A 201 -2.60 10.11 -11.12
C GLY A 201 -2.29 10.72 -12.48
#